data_AF-A0AAE2Y6V0-F1
#
_entry.id   AF-A0AAE2Y6V0-F1
#
_cell.length_a   1.000
_cell.length_b   1.000
_cell.length_c   1.000
_cell.angle_alpha   90.00
_cell.angle_beta   90.00
_cell.angle_gamma   90.00
#
_symmetry.space_group_name_H-M   'P 1'
#
loop_
_entity.id
_entity.type
_entity.pdbx_description
1 polymer ?
#
loop_
_entity_poly.entity_id
_entity_poly.type
_entity_poly.pdbx_seq_one_letter_code
_entity_poly.pdbx_strand_id
1 'polypeptide(L)' 'MACAAVCPRSAVNIMEHEAVVDNQICNDCGVCLKVCPVGAVTIEKGSTAQHSI' A
#
# COMPACT_ATOMS: atom_id res chain seq x y z
N MET A 1 -0.54 -3.85 9.64
CA MET A 1 -1.65 -4.51 8.91
C MET A 1 -2.89 -3.60 8.84
N ALA A 2 -2.78 -2.39 8.30
CA ALA A 2 -3.92 -1.44 8.22
C ALA A 2 -4.13 -0.86 6.81
N CYS A 3 -3.08 -0.86 5.97
CA CYS A 3 -3.09 -0.27 4.63
C CYS A 3 -4.14 -0.87 3.69
N ALA A 4 -4.35 -2.20 3.73
CA ALA A 4 -5.36 -2.87 2.91
C ALA A 4 -6.80 -2.49 3.30
N ALA A 5 -7.10 -2.47 4.60
CA ALA A 5 -8.44 -2.17 5.11
C ALA A 5 -8.87 -0.71 4.89
N VAL A 6 -7.92 0.24 4.85
CA VAL A 6 -8.25 1.65 4.62
C VAL A 6 -8.29 2.06 3.15
N CYS A 7 -7.88 1.17 2.22
CA CYS A 7 -7.82 1.53 0.82
C CYS A 7 -9.24 1.64 0.24
N PRO A 8 -9.73 2.85 -0.11
CA PRO A 8 -11.10 3.01 -0.60
C PRO A 8 -11.33 2.37 -1.98
N ARG A 9 -10.23 2.10 -2.70
CA ARG A 9 -10.26 1.47 -4.02
C ARG A 9 -9.97 -0.02 -3.98
N SER A 10 -9.74 -0.60 -2.79
CA SER A 10 -9.31 -1.99 -2.62
C SER A 10 -8.10 -2.36 -3.50
N ALA A 11 -7.18 -1.40 -3.70
CA ALA A 11 -6.01 -1.56 -4.55
C ALA A 11 -4.82 -2.23 -3.83
N VAL A 12 -4.96 -2.60 -2.56
CA VAL A 12 -3.89 -3.13 -1.73
C VAL A 12 -4.26 -4.53 -1.27
N ASN A 13 -3.48 -5.53 -1.68
CA ASN A 13 -3.62 -6.92 -1.30
C ASN A 13 -2.48 -7.33 -0.37
N ILE A 14 -2.75 -8.22 0.59
CA ILE A 14 -1.71 -8.77 1.48
C ILE A 14 -1.48 -10.22 1.07
N MET A 15 -0.27 -10.54 0.61
CA MET A 15 0.13 -11.89 0.24
C MET A 15 1.22 -12.37 1.20
N GLU A 16 0.89 -13.39 1.99
CA GLU A 16 1.71 -13.98 3.05
C GLU A 16 2.12 -12.98 4.14
N HIS A 17 3.04 -12.06 3.85
CA HIS A 17 3.47 -10.98 4.74
C HIS A 17 3.81 -9.67 4.01
N GLU A 18 3.66 -9.62 2.68
CA GLU A 18 3.95 -8.44 1.86
C GLU A 18 2.66 -7.77 1.38
N ALA A 19 2.64 -6.44 1.38
CA ALA A 19 1.55 -5.65 0.82
C ALA A 19 1.83 -5.35 -0.65
N VAL A 20 1.01 -5.89 -1.54
CA VAL A 20 1.09 -5.68 -2.98
C VAL A 20 0.06 -4.63 -3.39
N VAL A 21 0.51 -3.56 -4.05
CA VAL A 21 -0.35 -2.50 -4.56
C VAL A 21 -0.59 -2.68 -6.05
N ASP A 22 -1.85 -2.78 -6.45
CA ASP A 22 -2.27 -2.77 -7.84
C ASP A 22 -2.25 -1.34 -8.39
N ASN A 23 -1.23 -1.02 -9.19
CA ASN A 23 -1.05 0.30 -9.79
C ASN A 23 -2.10 0.64 -10.88
N GLN A 24 -2.88 -0.32 -11.36
CA GLN A 24 -4.00 -0.04 -12.27
C GLN A 24 -5.21 0.50 -11.52
N ILE A 25 -5.36 0.12 -10.25
CA ILE A 25 -6.47 0.51 -9.40
C ILE A 25 -6.06 1.67 -8.47
N CYS A 26 -4.83 1.67 -7.98
CA CYS A 26 -4.27 2.70 -7.13
C CYS A 26 -4.21 4.04 -7.87
N ASN A 27 -4.65 5.10 -7.19
CA ASN A 27 -4.62 6.47 -7.69
C ASN A 27 -3.77 7.39 -6.82
N ASP A 28 -2.86 6.80 -6.04
CA ASP A 28 -1.95 7.52 -5.14
C ASP A 28 -2.66 8.44 -4.13
N CYS A 29 -3.85 8.06 -3.65
CA CYS A 29 -4.62 8.87 -2.69
C CYS A 29 -3.93 9.11 -1.33
N GLY A 30 -2.88 8.34 -1.01
CA GLY A 30 -2.05 8.54 0.18
C GLY A 30 -2.68 8.11 1.51
N VAL A 31 -3.90 7.55 1.52
CA VAL A 31 -4.60 7.15 2.76
C VAL A 31 -3.87 6.02 3.50
N CYS A 32 -3.29 5.07 2.76
CA CYS A 32 -2.49 3.98 3.32
C CYS A 32 -1.23 4.47 4.05
N LEU A 33 -0.64 5.60 3.65
CA LEU A 33 0.52 6.21 4.32
C LEU A 33 0.12 6.86 5.63
N LYS A 34 -1.03 7.56 5.63
CA LYS A 34 -1.54 8.24 6.83
C LYS A 34 -1.86 7.28 7.97
N VAL A 35 -2.32 6.07 7.65
CA VAL A 35 -2.64 5.06 8.67
C VAL A 35 -1.44 4.21 9.06
N CYS A 36 -0.32 4.24 8.32
CA CYS A 36 0.80 3.35 8.58
C CYS A 36 1.63 3.88 9.76
N PRO A 37 1.51 3.29 10.97
CA PRO A 37 2.14 3.85 12.16
C PRO A 37 3.66 3.72 12.14
N VAL A 38 4.18 2.82 11.31
CA VAL A 38 5.61 2.51 11.17
C VAL A 38 6.22 3.13 9.91
N GLY A 39 5.46 3.88 9.12
CA GLY A 39 5.96 4.49 7.88
C GLY A 39 6.40 3.48 6.80
N ALA A 40 5.96 2.23 6.89
CA ALA A 40 6.36 1.13 6.00
C ALA A 40 5.77 1.21 4.57
N VAL A 41 4.98 2.24 4.25
CA VAL A 41 4.38 2.43 2.92
C VAL A 41 4.91 3.74 2.35
N THR A 42 5.61 3.67 1.22
CA THR A 42 6.06 4.81 0.43
C THR A 42 5.36 4.79 -0.94
N ILE A 43 4.98 5.98 -1.45
CA ILE A 43 4.50 6.13 -2.84
C ILE A 43 5.67 6.69 -3.64
N GLU A 44 6.46 5.81 -4.25
CA GLU A 44 7.43 6.21 -5.24
C GLU A 44 6.79 6.07 -6.62
N LYS A 45 6.70 7.20 -7.35
CA LYS A 45 6.19 7.23 -8.73
C LYS A 45 7.19 6.49 -9.62
N GLY A 46 7.01 5.18 -9.71
CA GLY A 46 7.84 4.30 -10.52
C GLY A 46 8.34 3.13 -9.69
N SER A 47 7.69 1.97 -9.90
CA SER A 47 8.16 0.64 -9.51
C SER A 47 8.05 0.31 -8.02
N THR A 48 7.07 -0.57 -7.73
CA THR A 48 7.07 -1.54 -6.63
C THR A 48 7.23 -0.96 -5.22
N ALA A 49 6.09 -0.68 -4.58
CA ALA A 49 6.00 -0.72 -3.12
C ALA A 49 6.20 -2.18 -2.66
N GLN A 50 7.46 -2.61 -2.62
CA GLN A 50 7.92 -3.85 -2.01
C GLN A 50 8.57 -3.45 -0.70
N HIS A 51 7.89 -3.69 0.42
CA HIS A 51 8.56 -3.76 1.70
C HIS A 51 8.52 -5.22 2.13
N SER A 52 9.60 -5.93 1.80
CA SER A 52 9.93 -7.21 2.40
C SER A 52 10.34 -6.93 3.85
N ILE A 53 9.54 -7.41 4.80
CA ILE A 53 9.99 -7.65 6.18
C ILE A 53 10.61 -9.03 6.30
#